data_AF-A0A8E2JDL7-F1
#
_entry.id   AF-A0A8E2JDL7-F1
#
_cell.length_a   1.000
_cell.length_b   1.000
_cell.length_c   1.000
_cell.angle_alpha   90.00
_cell.angle_beta   90.00
_cell.angle_gamma   90.00
#
_symmetry.space_group_name_H-M   'P 1'
#
loop_
_entity.id
_entity.type
_entity.pdbx_description
1 polymer ?
#
loop_
_entity_poly.entity_id
_entity_poly.type
_entity_poly.pdbx_seq_one_letter_code
_entity_poly.pdbx_strand_id
1 'polypeptide(L)'
;DYVLSNQQLERRCPLDFGHRKPLSIESSPSPLERLPAEIAFDIFSTLDIQSLFSLRRASKTLMAWVNSIPEYRRIIKHVPSTIRAILSLETASYITLHQLYRSLQSRTCNSCSLPGPYICVLTGERLCPCCPSSRGKRFPMLMEEACERYGLDPEQLNDVKHFRARPGTY
;
A
#
# COMPACT_ATOMS: atom_id res chain seq x y z
N ASP A 1 7.15 5.28 19.98
CA ASP A 1 6.03 4.41 19.61
C ASP A 1 6.43 3.68 18.31
N TYR A 2 5.56 2.96 17.59
CA TYR A 2 5.92 2.34 16.29
C TYR A 2 5.03 2.89 15.15
N VAL A 3 4.65 4.16 15.25
CA VAL A 3 3.67 4.86 14.42
C VAL A 3 4.34 5.91 13.55
N LEU A 4 4.25 5.75 12.23
CA LEU A 4 4.79 6.72 11.27
C LEU A 4 4.19 8.12 11.42
N SER A 5 5.04 9.14 11.51
CA SER A 5 4.61 10.55 11.50
C SER A 5 4.05 10.98 10.14
N ASN A 6 2.80 11.45 10.12
CA ASN A 6 2.13 11.95 8.92
C ASN A 6 2.89 13.13 8.27
N GLN A 7 3.44 14.04 9.07
CA GLN A 7 4.17 15.21 8.57
C GLN A 7 5.47 14.80 7.86
N GLN A 8 6.19 13.81 8.41
CA GLN A 8 7.41 13.29 7.79
C GLN A 8 7.09 12.57 6.47
N LEU A 9 5.99 11.79 6.44
CA LEU A 9 5.53 11.11 5.24
C LEU A 9 5.15 12.08 4.12
N GLU A 10 4.45 13.16 4.44
CA GLU A 10 4.06 14.18 3.47
C GLU A 10 5.27 14.88 2.85
N ARG A 11 6.27 15.23 3.66
CA ARG A 11 7.49 15.88 3.18
C ARG A 11 8.32 14.97 2.26
N ARG A 12 8.34 13.67 2.52
CA ARG A 12 9.19 12.70 1.79
C ARG A 12 8.51 12.07 0.57
N CYS A 13 7.19 11.90 0.63
CA CYS A 13 6.39 11.30 -0.42
C CYS A 13 5.20 12.22 -0.76
N PRO A 14 5.46 13.33 -1.49
CA PRO A 14 4.38 14.21 -1.93
C PRO A 14 3.52 13.47 -2.96
N LEU A 15 2.26 13.25 -2.61
CA LEU A 15 1.27 12.75 -3.55
C LEU A 15 0.87 13.90 -4.47
N ASP A 16 0.74 13.57 -5.74
CA ASP A 16 0.37 14.49 -6.80
C ASP A 16 -1.13 14.79 -6.85
N PHE A 17 -1.97 14.11 -6.06
CA PHE A 17 -3.42 14.34 -5.92
C PHE A 17 -4.21 14.54 -7.24
N GLY A 18 -3.70 14.00 -8.36
CA GLY A 18 -4.29 14.19 -9.70
C GLY A 18 -3.78 15.41 -10.47
N HIS A 19 -2.81 16.15 -9.92
CA HIS A 19 -2.20 17.36 -10.52
C HIS A 19 -0.93 17.10 -11.34
N ARG A 20 -0.32 15.90 -11.31
CA ARG A 20 0.80 15.61 -12.21
C ARG A 20 0.30 15.44 -13.63
N LYS A 21 0.97 16.11 -14.57
CA LYS A 21 0.85 15.81 -16.00
C LYS A 21 1.54 14.45 -16.24
N PRO A 22 0.84 13.45 -16.80
CA PRO A 22 1.50 12.20 -17.20
C PRO A 22 2.46 12.47 -18.35
N LEU A 23 3.37 11.53 -18.57
CA LEU A 23 4.33 11.58 -19.68
C LEU A 23 3.53 11.64 -20.98
N SER A 24 3.55 12.81 -21.62
CA SER A 24 2.81 13.05 -22.87
C SER A 24 3.57 12.40 -24.02
N ILE A 25 3.38 11.11 -24.20
CA ILE A 25 3.78 10.40 -25.40
C ILE A 25 2.49 10.18 -26.18
N GLU A 26 2.31 10.92 -27.27
CA GLU A 26 1.22 10.65 -28.21
C GLU A 26 1.39 9.22 -28.72
N SER A 27 0.57 8.33 -28.19
CA SER A 27 0.60 6.90 -28.44
C SER A 27 -0.83 6.42 -28.59
N SER A 28 -1.01 5.39 -29.42
CA SER A 28 -2.31 4.75 -29.61
C SER A 28 -2.91 4.33 -28.26
N PRO A 29 -4.24 4.46 -28.06
CA PRO A 29 -4.88 4.11 -26.80
C PRO A 29 -4.52 2.68 -26.41
N SER A 30 -4.12 2.50 -25.15
CA SER A 30 -3.76 1.18 -24.65
C SER A 30 -4.96 0.22 -24.74
N PRO A 31 -4.74 -1.11 -24.86
CA PRO A 31 -5.85 -2.07 -24.81
C PRO A 31 -6.73 -1.92 -23.56
N LEU A 32 -6.16 -1.48 -22.44
CA LEU A 32 -6.89 -1.20 -21.20
C LEU A 32 -7.88 -0.03 -21.34
N GLU A 33 -7.56 0.98 -22.16
CA GLU A 33 -8.43 2.12 -22.43
C GLU A 33 -9.63 1.77 -23.33
N ARG A 34 -9.64 0.56 -23.93
CA ARG A 34 -10.75 0.05 -24.74
C ARG A 34 -11.74 -0.81 -23.96
N LEU A 35 -11.45 -1.10 -22.69
CA LEU A 35 -12.34 -1.86 -21.83
C LEU A 35 -13.58 -1.03 -21.43
N PRO A 36 -14.74 -1.66 -21.21
CA PRO A 36 -15.82 -1.02 -20.47
C PRO A 36 -15.33 -0.56 -19.10
N ALA A 37 -15.81 0.58 -18.63
CA ALA A 37 -15.32 1.21 -17.41
C ALA A 37 -15.49 0.30 -16.17
N GLU A 38 -16.56 -0.48 -16.13
CA GLU A 38 -16.87 -1.43 -15.07
C GLU A 38 -15.79 -2.52 -14.97
N ILE A 39 -15.45 -3.12 -16.11
CA ILE A 39 -14.42 -4.18 -16.19
C ILE A 39 -13.05 -3.61 -15.82
N ALA A 40 -12.74 -2.40 -16.29
CA ALA A 40 -11.49 -1.75 -15.95
C ALA A 40 -11.40 -1.45 -14.45
N PHE A 41 -12.48 -1.01 -13.82
CA PHE A 41 -12.51 -0.74 -12.38
C PHE A 41 -12.34 -2.02 -11.57
N ASP A 42 -13.01 -3.11 -11.94
CA ASP A 42 -12.85 -4.40 -11.27
C ASP A 42 -11.39 -4.88 -11.36
N ILE A 43 -10.78 -4.80 -12.55
CA ILE A 43 -9.36 -5.13 -12.72
C ILE A 43 -8.49 -4.22 -11.85
N PHE A 44 -8.66 -2.90 -11.94
CA PHE A 44 -7.81 -1.94 -11.23
C PHE A 44 -7.94 -2.05 -9.71
N SER A 45 -9.11 -2.43 -9.18
CA SER A 45 -9.29 -2.70 -7.75
C SER A 45 -8.52 -3.94 -7.26
N THR A 46 -8.27 -4.93 -8.13
CA THR A 46 -7.46 -6.11 -7.79
C THR A 46 -5.95 -5.87 -7.88
N LEU A 47 -5.51 -4.79 -8.52
CA LEU A 47 -4.09 -4.48 -8.66
C LEU A 47 -3.47 -4.04 -7.33
N ASP A 48 -2.19 -4.35 -7.17
CA ASP A 48 -1.35 -3.78 -6.14
C ASP A 48 -1.17 -2.26 -6.34
N ILE A 49 -0.91 -1.56 -5.24
CA ILE A 49 -0.80 -0.09 -5.24
C ILE A 49 0.36 0.37 -6.16
N GLN A 50 1.44 -0.38 -6.27
CA GLN A 50 2.57 -0.04 -7.14
C GLN A 50 2.18 -0.10 -8.61
N SER A 51 1.52 -1.18 -9.03
CA SER A 51 0.98 -1.35 -10.38
C SER A 51 -0.06 -0.27 -10.69
N LEU A 52 -0.94 0.06 -9.75
CA LEU A 52 -1.95 1.11 -9.92
C LEU A 52 -1.31 2.49 -10.15
N PHE A 53 -0.29 2.85 -9.36
CA PHE A 53 0.45 4.10 -9.55
C PHE A 53 1.26 4.11 -10.85
N SER A 54 1.74 2.95 -11.31
CA SER A 54 2.42 2.81 -12.59
C SER A 54 1.48 3.04 -13.77
N LEU A 55 0.28 2.43 -13.74
CA LEU A 55 -0.79 2.67 -14.72
C LEU A 55 -1.20 4.14 -14.75
N ARG A 56 -1.37 4.75 -13.57
CA ARG A 56 -1.73 6.16 -13.44
C ARG A 56 -0.69 7.09 -14.09
N ARG A 57 0.59 6.70 -14.12
CA ARG A 57 1.67 7.49 -14.74
C ARG A 57 1.82 7.26 -16.24
N ALA A 58 1.24 6.18 -16.78
CA ALA A 58 1.43 5.76 -18.16
C ALA A 58 0.61 6.60 -19.17
N SER A 59 -0.60 7.03 -18.81
CA SER A 59 -1.53 7.73 -19.72
C SER A 59 -2.44 8.72 -18.97
N LYS A 60 -2.88 9.79 -19.64
CA LYS A 60 -3.89 10.73 -19.12
C LYS A 60 -5.23 10.03 -18.89
N THR A 61 -5.61 9.15 -19.81
CA THR A 61 -6.86 8.39 -19.74
C THR A 61 -6.84 7.45 -18.54
N LEU A 62 -5.79 6.63 -18.41
CA LEU A 62 -5.62 5.73 -17.27
C LEU A 62 -5.55 6.48 -15.94
N MET A 63 -4.89 7.65 -15.91
CA MET A 63 -4.91 8.50 -14.73
C MET A 63 -6.32 8.92 -14.33
N ALA A 64 -7.12 9.39 -15.29
CA ALA A 64 -8.51 9.78 -15.05
C ALA A 64 -9.34 8.59 -14.55
N TRP A 65 -9.13 7.39 -15.11
CA TRP A 65 -9.81 6.18 -14.71
C TRP A 65 -9.45 5.77 -13.28
N VAL A 66 -8.17 5.70 -12.93
CA VAL A 66 -7.72 5.39 -11.56
C VAL A 66 -8.27 6.41 -10.56
N ASN A 67 -8.23 7.71 -10.88
CA ASN A 67 -8.79 8.77 -10.04
C ASN A 67 -10.32 8.69 -9.92
N SER A 68 -10.98 7.99 -10.85
CA SER A 68 -12.42 7.81 -10.84
C SER A 68 -12.90 6.66 -9.95
N ILE A 69 -12.02 5.71 -9.60
CA ILE A 69 -12.32 4.56 -8.75
C ILE A 69 -12.77 5.05 -7.35
N PRO A 70 -13.95 4.64 -6.87
CA PRO A 70 -14.47 5.08 -5.56
C PRO A 70 -13.54 4.73 -4.38
N GLU A 71 -12.95 3.53 -4.40
CA GLU A 71 -12.01 3.06 -3.36
C GLU A 71 -10.79 3.97 -3.28
N TYR A 72 -10.13 4.18 -4.43
CA TYR A 72 -8.97 5.06 -4.55
C TYR A 72 -9.27 6.48 -4.08
N ARG A 73 -10.37 7.06 -4.58
CA ARG A 73 -10.77 8.42 -4.24
C ARG A 73 -11.00 8.60 -2.73
N ARG A 74 -11.64 7.63 -2.07
CA ARG A 74 -11.88 7.66 -0.62
C ARG A 74 -10.58 7.55 0.17
N ILE A 75 -9.67 6.67 -0.23
CA ILE A 75 -8.37 6.51 0.44
C ILE A 75 -7.56 7.80 0.35
N ILE A 76 -7.40 8.35 -0.85
CA ILE A 76 -6.62 9.58 -1.06
C ILE A 76 -7.24 10.78 -0.33
N LYS A 77 -8.57 10.85 -0.25
CA LYS A 77 -9.27 11.93 0.45
C LYS A 77 -9.14 11.86 1.97
N HIS A 78 -9.25 10.68 2.57
CA HIS A 78 -9.39 10.54 4.02
C HIS A 78 -8.12 10.08 4.73
N VAL A 79 -7.28 9.28 4.06
CA VAL A 79 -6.09 8.66 4.67
C VAL A 79 -4.89 8.65 3.71
N PRO A 80 -4.52 9.79 3.09
CA PRO A 80 -3.40 9.84 2.15
C PRO A 80 -2.07 9.42 2.79
N SER A 81 -1.92 9.59 4.11
CA SER A 81 -0.73 9.15 4.84
C SER A 81 -0.50 7.64 4.77
N THR A 82 -1.55 6.81 4.67
CA THR A 82 -1.39 5.37 4.54
C THR A 82 -0.76 5.01 3.20
N ILE A 83 -1.19 5.65 2.11
CA ILE A 83 -0.57 5.50 0.79
C ILE A 83 0.88 5.99 0.81
N ARG A 84 1.15 7.14 1.44
CA ARG A 84 2.52 7.66 1.58
C ARG A 84 3.42 6.69 2.34
N ALA A 85 2.93 6.09 3.42
CA ALA A 85 3.66 5.10 4.19
C ALA A 85 4.01 3.88 3.35
N ILE A 86 3.01 3.31 2.66
CA ILE A 86 3.18 2.14 1.80
C ILE A 86 4.21 2.39 0.70
N LEU A 87 4.14 3.55 0.03
CA LEU A 87 5.10 3.96 -0.99
C LEU A 87 6.50 4.23 -0.41
N SER A 88 6.59 4.92 0.73
CA SER A 88 7.88 5.32 1.34
C SER A 88 8.69 4.13 1.85
N LEU A 89 7.98 3.09 2.31
CA LEU A 89 8.55 1.84 2.80
C LEU A 89 8.75 0.80 1.70
N GLU A 90 8.43 1.11 0.44
CA GLU A 90 8.61 0.19 -0.69
C GLU A 90 7.76 -1.10 -0.56
N THR A 91 6.54 -0.97 -0.04
CA THR A 91 5.60 -2.10 0.23
C THR A 91 4.38 -2.13 -0.69
N ALA A 92 4.34 -1.21 -1.66
CA ALA A 92 3.19 -0.98 -2.51
C ALA A 92 2.84 -2.17 -3.43
N SER A 93 3.80 -3.05 -3.71
CA SER A 93 3.60 -4.30 -4.46
C SER A 93 2.87 -5.39 -3.68
N TYR A 94 2.82 -5.31 -2.35
CA TYR A 94 2.28 -6.38 -1.50
C TYR A 94 0.80 -6.22 -1.13
N ILE A 95 0.21 -5.07 -1.46
CA ILE A 95 -1.12 -4.66 -0.98
C ILE A 95 -1.94 -4.19 -2.16
N THR A 96 -3.10 -4.82 -2.37
CA THR A 96 -4.06 -4.41 -3.40
C THR A 96 -4.89 -3.21 -2.95
N LEU A 97 -5.40 -2.44 -3.92
CA LEU A 97 -6.29 -1.32 -3.64
C LEU A 97 -7.52 -1.78 -2.83
N HIS A 98 -8.15 -2.86 -3.30
CA HIS A 98 -9.33 -3.41 -2.65
C HIS A 98 -9.03 -3.90 -1.23
N GLN A 99 -7.92 -4.63 -1.03
CA GLN A 99 -7.51 -5.11 0.29
C GLN A 99 -7.32 -3.95 1.27
N LEU A 100 -6.56 -2.93 0.87
CA LEU A 100 -6.33 -1.75 1.70
C LEU A 100 -7.66 -1.05 2.04
N TYR A 101 -8.53 -0.88 1.04
CA TYR A 101 -9.82 -0.23 1.22
C TYR A 101 -10.70 -0.97 2.24
N ARG A 102 -10.81 -2.30 2.13
CA ARG A 102 -11.57 -3.14 3.06
C ARG A 102 -11.02 -3.07 4.48
N SER A 103 -9.69 -3.12 4.63
CA SER A 103 -9.06 -2.97 5.94
C SER A 103 -9.28 -1.59 6.55
N LEU A 104 -9.28 -0.52 5.75
CA LEU A 104 -9.57 0.83 6.21
C LEU A 104 -11.04 1.01 6.64
N GLN A 105 -11.98 0.29 6.03
CA GLN A 105 -13.38 0.31 6.42
C GLN A 105 -13.68 -0.53 7.67
N SER A 106 -12.94 -1.62 7.88
CA SER A 106 -13.07 -2.41 9.11
C SER A 106 -12.70 -1.58 10.34
N ARG A 107 -13.20 -1.94 11.53
CA ARG A 107 -12.74 -1.36 12.81
C ARG A 107 -12.01 -2.39 13.68
N THR A 108 -11.94 -3.63 13.22
CA THR A 108 -11.49 -4.78 13.99
C THR A 108 -10.17 -5.30 13.46
N CYS A 109 -9.38 -5.91 14.33
CA CYS A 109 -8.17 -6.63 13.99
C CYS A 109 -8.51 -7.84 13.12
N ASN A 110 -7.70 -8.09 12.10
CA ASN A 110 -7.90 -9.16 11.14
C ASN A 110 -7.93 -10.57 11.78
N SER A 111 -7.38 -10.77 12.98
CA SER A 111 -7.20 -12.12 13.54
C SER A 111 -7.94 -12.42 14.83
N CYS A 112 -8.26 -11.41 15.64
CA CYS A 112 -9.01 -11.62 16.89
C CYS A 112 -10.33 -10.85 16.94
N SER A 113 -10.66 -10.10 15.89
CA SER A 113 -11.90 -9.29 15.79
C SER A 113 -12.09 -8.23 16.88
N LEU A 114 -11.11 -8.01 17.76
CA LEU A 114 -11.08 -6.89 18.71
C LEU A 114 -10.75 -5.58 18.01
N PRO A 115 -10.97 -4.39 18.62
CA PRO A 115 -10.60 -3.12 18.01
C PRO A 115 -9.15 -3.10 17.50
N GLY A 116 -8.99 -2.85 16.19
CA GLY A 116 -7.71 -2.81 15.49
C GLY A 116 -7.33 -1.38 15.13
N PRO A 117 -6.63 -0.66 16.02
CA PRO A 117 -6.30 0.75 15.80
C PRO A 117 -5.21 0.98 14.73
N TYR A 118 -4.41 -0.04 14.42
CA TYR A 118 -3.29 0.09 13.49
C TYR A 118 -3.57 -0.62 12.16
N ILE A 119 -2.98 -0.12 11.09
CA ILE A 119 -2.86 -0.83 9.81
C ILE A 119 -1.39 -1.16 9.60
N CYS A 120 -1.12 -2.44 9.34
CA CYS A 120 0.21 -2.90 8.99
C CYS A 120 0.49 -2.57 7.52
N VAL A 121 1.42 -1.66 7.29
CA VAL A 121 1.85 -1.21 5.96
C VAL A 121 2.56 -2.28 5.13
N LEU A 122 2.96 -3.40 5.74
CA LEU A 122 3.50 -4.57 5.05
C LEU A 122 2.42 -5.50 4.49
N THR A 123 1.31 -5.66 5.21
CA THR A 123 0.28 -6.66 4.92
C THR A 123 -1.04 -6.05 4.46
N GLY A 124 -1.24 -4.75 4.70
CA GLY A 124 -2.51 -4.06 4.48
C GLY A 124 -3.58 -4.41 5.50
N GLU A 125 -3.25 -5.12 6.59
CA GLU A 125 -4.22 -5.64 7.55
C GLU A 125 -4.35 -4.80 8.82
N ARG A 126 -5.52 -4.86 9.46
CA ARG A 126 -5.77 -4.26 10.78
C ARG A 126 -5.12 -5.07 11.90
N LEU A 127 -4.35 -4.40 12.75
CA LEU A 127 -3.69 -5.00 13.90
C LEU A 127 -4.15 -4.37 15.21
N CYS A 128 -4.21 -5.19 16.26
CA CYS A 128 -4.32 -4.73 17.64
C CYS A 128 -3.08 -5.17 18.44
N PRO A 129 -2.63 -4.35 19.41
CA PRO A 129 -1.42 -4.65 20.20
C PRO A 129 -1.62 -5.87 21.13
N CYS A 130 -2.87 -6.16 21.50
CA CYS A 130 -3.21 -7.21 22.46
C CYS A 130 -3.49 -8.57 21.79
N CYS A 131 -3.26 -8.75 20.49
CA CYS A 131 -3.65 -9.97 19.81
C CYS A 131 -2.84 -11.17 20.35
N PRO A 132 -3.48 -12.28 20.78
CA PRO A 132 -2.74 -13.46 21.23
C PRO A 132 -1.83 -14.02 20.14
N SER A 133 -2.31 -13.97 18.89
CA SER A 133 -1.57 -14.35 17.70
C SER A 133 -0.50 -13.35 17.26
N SER A 134 -0.41 -12.16 17.89
CA SER A 134 0.65 -11.18 17.62
C SER A 134 1.82 -11.25 18.60
N ARG A 135 1.78 -12.10 19.64
CA ARG A 135 2.95 -12.35 20.51
C ARG A 135 4.10 -12.93 19.65
N GLY A 136 5.01 -12.07 19.21
CA GLY A 136 6.21 -12.41 18.44
C GLY A 136 6.06 -12.55 16.92
N LYS A 137 4.88 -12.34 16.32
CA LYS A 137 4.61 -12.72 14.91
C LYS A 137 4.22 -11.59 13.94
N ARG A 138 4.05 -10.34 14.42
CA ARG A 138 3.50 -9.26 13.58
C ARG A 138 4.28 -7.96 13.57
N PHE A 139 5.33 -7.89 14.37
CA PHE A 139 6.27 -6.78 14.26
C PHE A 139 7.35 -7.18 13.29
N PRO A 140 7.75 -6.26 12.40
CA PRO A 140 8.92 -6.44 11.58
C PRO A 140 10.13 -6.81 12.43
N MET A 141 10.97 -7.68 11.87
CA MET A 141 12.28 -8.04 12.41
C MET A 141 13.33 -7.60 11.40
N LEU A 142 14.52 -7.25 11.87
CA LEU A 142 15.64 -7.01 10.95
C LEU A 142 16.00 -8.31 10.22
N MET A 143 16.45 -8.21 8.96
CA MET A 143 16.81 -9.41 8.20
C MET A 143 17.97 -10.15 8.88
N GLU A 144 18.93 -9.41 9.44
CA GLU A 144 20.05 -9.98 10.19
C GLU A 144 19.56 -10.76 11.41
N GLU A 145 18.64 -10.19 12.18
CA GLU A 145 18.03 -10.87 13.34
C GLU A 145 17.26 -12.12 12.94
N ALA A 146 16.60 -12.11 11.77
CA ALA A 146 15.90 -13.27 11.25
C ALA A 146 16.86 -14.40 10.85
N CYS A 147 17.96 -14.06 10.16
CA CYS A 147 19.02 -15.01 9.83
C CYS A 147 19.64 -15.61 11.10
N GLU A 148 19.99 -14.78 12.09
CA GLU A 148 20.58 -15.23 13.35
C GLU A 148 19.62 -16.11 14.17
N ARG A 149 18.35 -15.72 14.29
CA ARG A 149 17.38 -16.42 15.14
C ARG A 149 16.87 -17.72 14.53
N TYR A 150 16.72 -17.76 13.21
CA TYR A 150 16.09 -18.87 12.51
C TYR A 150 17.05 -19.67 11.62
N GLY A 151 18.34 -19.28 11.53
CA GLY A 151 19.33 -19.95 10.70
C GLY A 151 19.01 -19.86 9.21
N LEU A 152 18.38 -18.76 8.78
CA LEU A 152 17.97 -18.54 7.40
C LEU A 152 19.11 -17.91 6.59
N ASP A 153 19.23 -18.32 5.34
CA ASP A 153 20.09 -17.64 4.37
C ASP A 153 19.42 -16.36 3.88
N PRO A 154 20.16 -15.25 3.66
CA PRO A 154 19.59 -14.00 3.17
C PRO A 154 18.80 -14.16 1.87
N GLU A 155 19.21 -15.10 1.01
CA GLU A 155 18.54 -15.39 -0.27
C GLU A 155 17.12 -15.94 -0.07
N GLN A 156 16.90 -16.72 0.99
CA GLN A 156 15.59 -17.27 1.35
C GLN A 156 14.61 -16.19 1.81
N LEU A 157 15.12 -15.04 2.25
CA LEU A 157 14.30 -13.91 2.69
C LEU A 157 13.83 -13.01 1.53
N ASN A 158 14.34 -13.20 0.31
CA ASN A 158 13.93 -12.41 -0.85
C ASN A 158 12.45 -12.62 -1.21
N ASP A 159 11.94 -13.85 -1.02
CA ASP A 159 10.54 -14.20 -1.27
C ASP A 159 9.60 -13.81 -0.11
N VAL A 160 10.17 -13.37 1.02
CA VAL A 160 9.41 -12.93 2.19
C VAL A 160 9.08 -11.45 2.04
N LYS A 161 7.85 -11.07 2.40
CA LYS A 161 7.46 -9.65 2.45
C LYS A 161 8.37 -8.88 3.39
N HIS A 162 9.15 -7.95 2.83
CA HIS A 162 10.10 -7.11 3.55
C HIS A 162 9.87 -5.64 3.20
N PHE A 163 10.45 -4.73 3.95
CA PHE A 163 10.38 -3.31 3.63
C PHE A 163 11.66 -2.61 4.07
N ARG A 164 11.92 -1.45 3.48
CA ARG A 164 13.04 -0.61 3.88
C ARG A 164 12.59 0.39 4.94
N ALA A 165 13.02 0.19 6.17
CA ALA A 165 12.82 1.19 7.22
C ALA A 165 13.49 2.51 6.81
N ARG A 166 12.79 3.63 7.00
CA ARG A 166 13.33 4.97 6.73
C ARG A 166 13.70 5.63 8.07
N PRO A 167 14.82 6.35 8.19
CA PRO A 167 15.13 7.06 9.44
C PRO A 167 14.00 8.01 9.81
N GLY A 168 13.43 7.91 11.01
CA GLY A 168 12.25 8.68 11.40
C GLY A 168 11.88 8.48 12.85
N THR A 169 10.98 9.31 13.35
CA THR A 169 10.36 9.12 14.65
C THR A 169 9.08 8.31 14.44
N TYR A 170 9.05 7.15 15.09
CA TYR A 170 7.94 6.21 15.10
C TYR A 170 7.28 6.23 16.50
#